data_AF-A0A1J3JJP7-F1
#
_entry.id   AF-A0A1J3JJP7-F1
#
_cell.length_a   1.000
_cell.length_b   1.000
_cell.length_c   1.000
_cell.angle_alpha   90.00
_cell.angle_beta   90.00
_cell.angle_gamma   90.00
#
_symmetry.space_group_name_H-M   'P 1'
#
loop_
_entity.id
_entity.type
_entity.pdbx_description
1 polymer ?
#
loop_
_entity_poly.entity_id
_entity_poly.type
_entity_poly.pdbx_seq_one_letter_code
_entity_poly.pdbx_strand_id
1 'polypeptide(L)'
;CIASLIRKMSSSSKTLIKTLIENPARIKSKYQAKQLHAQLIRTQSLSHTSASIVISIYTNLKLLHEALLLFRTLESPPVLAWKSVIRCFTDQSLFSRALASFVEMRASG
;
A
#
# COMPACT_ATOMS: atom_id res chain seq x y z
N CYS A 1 -20.32 -18.79 -20.89
CA CYS A 1 -20.96 -19.14 -19.60
C CYS A 1 -20.46 -18.17 -18.53
N ILE A 2 -21.31 -17.71 -17.61
CA ILE A 2 -20.99 -16.66 -16.62
C ILE A 2 -19.68 -16.95 -15.86
N ALA A 3 -19.40 -18.24 -15.58
CA ALA A 3 -18.16 -18.70 -14.95
C ALA A 3 -16.88 -18.36 -15.74
N SER A 4 -16.89 -18.39 -17.08
CA SER A 4 -15.71 -18.07 -17.89
C SER A 4 -15.43 -16.56 -17.90
N LEU A 5 -16.47 -15.72 -17.81
CA LEU A 5 -16.35 -14.27 -17.68
C LEU A 5 -15.80 -13.86 -16.30
N ILE A 6 -16.29 -14.49 -15.22
CA ILE A 6 -15.78 -14.29 -13.86
C ILE A 6 -14.29 -14.67 -13.77
N ARG A 7 -13.91 -15.80 -14.37
CA ARG A 7 -12.53 -16.29 -14.38
C ARG A 7 -11.60 -15.38 -15.20
N LYS A 8 -12.08 -14.83 -16.32
CA LYS A 8 -11.35 -13.86 -17.16
C LYS A 8 -11.19 -12.51 -16.45
N MET A 9 -12.22 -12.03 -15.73
CA MET A 9 -12.16 -10.83 -14.89
C MET A 9 -11.20 -10.99 -13.69
N SER A 10 -11.18 -12.17 -13.07
CA SER A 10 -10.24 -12.50 -11.98
C SER A 10 -8.78 -12.53 -12.47
N SER A 11 -8.53 -13.14 -13.64
CA SER A 11 -7.21 -13.16 -14.29
C SER A 11 -6.73 -11.75 -14.66
N SER A 12 -7.58 -10.93 -15.29
CA SER A 12 -7.25 -9.55 -15.66
C SER A 12 -6.95 -8.65 -14.44
N SER A 13 -7.69 -8.80 -13.34
CA SER A 13 -7.44 -8.06 -12.11
C SER A 13 -6.09 -8.42 -11.49
N LYS A 14 -5.69 -9.70 -11.52
CA LYS A 14 -4.38 -10.15 -11.04
C LYS A 14 -3.22 -9.57 -11.86
N THR A 15 -3.35 -9.48 -13.18
CA THR A 15 -2.32 -8.87 -14.05
C THR A 15 -2.22 -7.36 -13.82
N LEU A 16 -3.35 -6.67 -13.63
CA LEU A 16 -3.37 -5.24 -13.31
C LEU A 16 -2.68 -4.95 -11.96
N ILE A 17 -3.01 -5.73 -10.93
CA ILE A 17 -2.37 -5.64 -9.61
C ILE A 17 -0.85 -5.86 -9.74
N LYS A 18 -0.43 -6.89 -10.49
CA LYS A 18 0.99 -7.18 -10.72
C LYS A 18 1.73 -6.00 -11.38
N THR A 19 1.18 -5.44 -12.45
CA THR A 19 1.80 -4.30 -13.16
C THR A 19 1.81 -3.01 -12.34
N LEU A 20 0.83 -2.80 -11.48
CA LEU A 20 0.77 -1.64 -10.57
C LEU A 20 1.74 -1.80 -9.39
N ILE A 21 1.99 -3.03 -8.95
CA ILE A 21 3.04 -3.39 -8.02
C ILE A 21 4.42 -3.15 -8.62
N GLU A 22 4.62 -3.51 -9.90
CA GLU A 22 5.87 -3.31 -10.62
C GLU A 22 6.17 -1.83 -10.89
N ASN A 23 5.15 -0.99 -11.04
CA ASN A 23 5.35 0.45 -11.20
C ASN A 23 4.31 1.30 -10.43
N PRO A 24 4.50 1.45 -9.11
CA PRO A 24 3.58 2.21 -8.25
C PRO A 24 3.47 3.69 -8.64
N ALA A 25 4.48 4.23 -9.33
CA ALA A 25 4.52 5.62 -9.77
C ALA A 25 3.48 5.95 -10.85
N ARG A 26 2.84 4.95 -11.49
CA ARG A 26 1.75 5.19 -12.46
C ARG A 26 0.45 5.64 -11.81
N ILE A 27 0.27 5.38 -10.52
CA ILE A 27 -0.92 5.82 -9.78
C ILE A 27 -0.69 7.26 -9.33
N LYS A 28 -1.45 8.19 -9.92
CA LYS A 28 -1.26 9.63 -9.73
C LYS A 28 -2.40 10.30 -8.97
N SER A 29 -3.50 9.59 -8.72
CA SER A 29 -4.67 10.17 -8.04
C SER A 29 -5.14 9.33 -6.85
N LYS A 30 -5.75 10.02 -5.88
CA LYS A 30 -6.41 9.41 -4.73
C LYS A 30 -7.45 8.37 -5.15
N TYR A 31 -8.22 8.66 -6.21
CA TYR A 31 -9.25 7.76 -6.72
C TYR A 31 -8.64 6.44 -7.21
N GLN A 32 -7.59 6.50 -8.05
CA GLN A 32 -6.91 5.31 -8.54
C GLN A 32 -6.31 4.46 -7.40
N ALA A 33 -5.69 5.11 -6.41
CA ALA A 33 -5.15 4.43 -5.24
C ALA A 33 -6.23 3.69 -4.44
N LYS A 34 -7.37 4.36 -4.18
CA LYS A 34 -8.51 3.74 -3.49
C LYS A 34 -9.13 2.61 -4.29
N GLN A 35 -9.23 2.75 -5.61
CA GLN A 35 -9.76 1.71 -6.49
C GLN A 35 -8.86 0.46 -6.48
N LEU A 36 -7.54 0.62 -6.56
CA LEU A 36 -6.59 -0.49 -6.42
C LEU A 36 -6.75 -1.16 -5.06
N HIS A 37 -6.78 -0.37 -3.98
CA HIS A 37 -6.92 -0.90 -2.63
C HIS A 37 -8.23 -1.70 -2.47
N ALA A 38 -9.35 -1.16 -2.93
CA ALA A 38 -10.65 -1.84 -2.92
C ALA A 38 -10.64 -3.12 -3.77
N GLN A 39 -9.97 -3.12 -4.93
CA GLN A 39 -9.80 -4.31 -5.75
C GLN A 39 -9.03 -5.40 -5.03
N LEU A 40 -7.91 -5.07 -4.39
CA LEU A 40 -7.10 -6.02 -3.60
C LEU A 40 -7.90 -6.67 -2.47
N ILE A 41 -8.72 -5.89 -1.77
CA ILE A 41 -9.63 -6.39 -0.73
C ILE A 41 -10.67 -7.33 -1.34
N ARG A 42 -11.38 -6.87 -2.38
CA ARG A 42 -12.46 -7.62 -3.02
C ARG A 42 -11.99 -8.95 -3.62
N THR A 43 -10.76 -9.02 -4.10
CA THR A 43 -10.17 -10.24 -4.66
C THR A 43 -9.41 -11.08 -3.63
N GLN A 44 -9.48 -10.72 -2.33
CA GLN A 44 -8.74 -11.38 -1.24
C GLN A 44 -7.26 -11.54 -1.55
N SER A 45 -6.68 -10.54 -2.21
CA SER A 45 -5.29 -10.53 -2.68
C SER A 45 -4.42 -9.57 -1.87
N LEU A 46 -4.96 -8.99 -0.80
CA LEU A 46 -4.24 -8.08 0.10
C LEU A 46 -3.38 -8.90 1.08
N SER A 47 -2.10 -8.99 0.75
CA SER A 47 -1.01 -9.55 1.56
C SER A 47 -0.18 -8.43 2.18
N HIS A 48 0.73 -8.75 3.12
CA HIS A 48 1.67 -7.76 3.69
C HIS A 48 2.48 -7.03 2.60
N THR A 49 2.91 -7.76 1.56
CA THR A 49 3.66 -7.18 0.42
C THR A 49 2.81 -6.19 -0.36
N SER A 50 1.59 -6.57 -0.75
CA SER A 50 0.71 -5.69 -1.53
C SER A 50 0.19 -4.52 -0.71
N ALA A 51 -0.09 -4.72 0.59
CA ALA A 51 -0.41 -3.65 1.52
C ALA A 51 0.75 -2.64 1.63
N SER A 52 2.00 -3.10 1.72
CA SER A 52 3.18 -2.22 1.75
C SER A 52 3.29 -1.35 0.50
N ILE A 53 2.90 -1.87 -0.66
CA ILE A 53 2.89 -1.13 -1.92
C ILE A 53 1.76 -0.09 -1.94
N VAL A 54 0.57 -0.47 -1.49
CA VAL A 54 -0.56 0.48 -1.35
C VAL A 54 -0.21 1.61 -0.37
N ILE A 55 0.47 1.30 0.74
CA ILE A 55 1.00 2.31 1.68
C ILE A 55 2.00 3.23 0.97
N SER A 56 2.92 2.67 0.19
CA SER A 56 3.87 3.46 -0.61
C SER A 56 3.15 4.40 -1.59
N ILE A 57 2.09 3.94 -2.25
CA ILE A 57 1.27 4.77 -3.14
C ILE A 57 0.58 5.89 -2.37
N TYR A 58 -0.08 5.58 -1.25
CA TYR A 58 -0.76 6.59 -0.44
C TYR A 58 0.22 7.66 0.08
N THR A 59 1.39 7.25 0.58
CA THR A 59 2.41 8.17 1.08
C THR A 59 2.99 9.06 -0.03
N ASN A 60 3.23 8.52 -1.23
CA ASN A 60 3.65 9.31 -2.40
C ASN A 60 2.60 10.34 -2.84
N LEU A 61 1.31 10.03 -2.66
CA LEU A 61 0.21 10.95 -2.92
C LEU A 61 -0.10 11.88 -1.74
N LYS A 62 0.74 11.91 -0.69
CA LYS A 62 0.56 12.68 0.54
C LYS A 62 -0.73 12.35 1.30
N LEU A 63 -1.27 11.14 1.11
CA LEU A 63 -2.45 10.61 1.78
C LEU A 63 -2.07 9.89 3.08
N LEU A 64 -1.41 10.60 3.99
CA LEU A 64 -0.81 10.04 5.19
C LEU A 64 -1.82 9.32 6.10
N HIS A 65 -3.03 9.85 6.24
CA HIS A 65 -4.08 9.23 7.06
C HIS A 65 -4.45 7.82 6.55
N GLU A 66 -4.71 7.69 5.25
CA GLU A 66 -5.05 6.41 4.60
C GLU A 66 -3.87 5.42 4.70
N ALA A 67 -2.65 5.90 4.50
CA ALA A 67 -1.44 5.11 4.65
C ALA A 67 -1.29 4.54 6.06
N LEU A 68 -1.53 5.36 7.10
CA LEU A 68 -1.40 4.92 8.49
C LEU A 68 -2.53 3.99 8.92
N LEU A 69 -3.75 4.18 8.42
CA LEU A 69 -4.85 3.24 8.67
C LEU A 69 -4.48 1.85 8.18
N LEU A 70 -3.98 1.73 6.94
CA LEU A 70 -3.54 0.44 6.40
C LEU A 70 -2.26 -0.08 7.07
N PHE A 71 -1.32 0.80 7.43
CA PHE A 71 -0.10 0.40 8.13
C PHE A 71 -0.41 -0.28 9.48
N ARG A 72 -1.39 0.26 10.23
CA ARG A 72 -1.80 -0.27 11.54
C ARG A 72 -2.49 -1.63 11.46
N THR A 73 -2.94 -2.07 10.28
CA THR A 73 -3.49 -3.43 10.13
C THR A 73 -2.41 -4.49 9.93
N LEU A 74 -1.13 -4.10 9.81
CA LEU A 74 -0.01 -5.04 9.66
C LEU A 74 0.61 -5.32 11.03
N GLU A 75 0.47 -6.54 11.53
CA GLU A 75 1.08 -6.97 12.80
C GLU A 75 2.61 -6.95 12.75
N SER A 76 3.17 -7.31 11.59
CA SER A 76 4.60 -7.20 11.29
C SER A 76 4.75 -6.46 9.95
N PRO A 77 4.85 -5.12 9.97
CA PRO A 77 4.96 -4.33 8.76
C PRO A 77 6.30 -4.62 8.04
N PRO A 78 6.29 -4.95 6.74
CA PRO A 78 7.53 -5.11 5.98
C PRO A 78 8.35 -3.82 5.93
N VAL A 79 9.66 -3.94 5.69
CA VAL A 79 10.60 -2.81 5.58
C VAL A 79 10.12 -1.73 4.59
N LEU A 80 9.49 -2.12 3.49
CA LEU A 80 8.94 -1.17 2.51
C LEU A 80 7.85 -0.28 3.12
N ALA A 81 6.97 -0.82 3.97
CA ALA A 81 5.92 -0.07 4.62
C ALA A 81 6.50 0.95 5.61
N TRP A 82 7.45 0.53 6.45
CA TRP A 82 8.18 1.40 7.37
C TRP A 82 8.89 2.54 6.64
N LYS A 83 9.69 2.23 5.61
CA LYS A 83 10.40 3.25 4.82
C LYS A 83 9.44 4.27 4.21
N SER A 84 8.29 3.80 3.73
CA SER A 84 7.27 4.68 3.12
C SER A 84 6.67 5.65 4.14
N VAL A 85 6.28 5.15 5.32
CA VAL A 85 5.70 5.98 6.39
C VAL A 85 6.72 6.97 6.96
N ILE A 86 7.95 6.51 7.24
CA ILE A 86 9.04 7.36 7.76
C ILE A 86 9.35 8.48 6.76
N ARG A 87 9.52 8.15 5.46
CA ARG A 87 9.70 9.15 4.41
C ARG A 87 8.56 10.16 4.38
N CYS A 88 7.30 9.69 4.46
CA CYS A 88 6.14 10.58 4.43
C CYS A 88 6.12 11.56 5.62
N PHE A 89 6.51 11.10 6.81
CA PHE A 89 6.66 11.99 7.97
C PHE A 89 7.77 13.02 7.76
N THR A 90 8.93 12.61 7.28
CA THR A 90 10.05 13.52 6.97
C THR A 90 9.64 14.57 5.93
N ASP A 91 8.98 14.14 4.86
CA ASP A 91 8.48 15.02 3.80
C ASP A 91 7.43 16.04 4.28
N GLN A 92 6.76 15.76 5.40
CA GLN A 92 5.76 16.64 6.04
C GLN A 92 6.32 17.36 7.27
N SER A 93 7.64 17.34 7.47
CA SER A 93 8.31 17.95 8.62
C SER A 93 7.87 17.42 9.99
N LEU A 94 7.30 16.20 10.03
CA LEU A 94 6.88 15.50 11.25
C LEU A 94 8.03 14.66 11.82
N PHE A 95 9.18 15.30 12.07
CA PHE A 95 10.44 14.60 12.39
C PHE A 95 10.38 13.74 13.66
N SER A 96 9.65 14.18 14.69
CA SER A 96 9.46 13.39 15.92
C SER A 96 8.77 12.06 15.65
N ARG A 97 7.76 12.06 14.78
CA ARG A 97 7.04 10.84 14.36
C ARG A 97 7.91 9.98 13.45
N ALA A 98 8.68 10.59 12.55
CA ALA A 98 9.64 9.88 11.71
C ALA A 98 10.67 9.11 12.57
N LEU A 99 11.24 9.78 13.57
CA LEU A 99 12.22 9.19 14.48
C LEU A 99 11.59 8.08 15.35
N ALA A 100 10.42 8.33 15.93
CA ALA A 100 9.70 7.33 16.73
C ALA A 100 9.42 6.06 15.91
N SER A 101 8.92 6.20 14.68
CA SER A 101 8.70 5.06 13.79
C SER A 101 9.98 4.35 13.37
N PHE A 102 11.10 5.05 13.21
CA PHE A 102 12.39 4.41 12.93
C PHE A 102 12.90 3.59 14.13
N VAL A 103 12.76 4.12 15.34
CA VAL A 103 13.10 3.39 16.58
C VAL A 103 12.23 2.15 16.74
N GLU A 104 10.93 2.28 16.50
CA GLU A 104 9.98 1.15 16.54
C GLU A 104 10.37 0.08 15.53
N MET A 105 10.62 0.46 14.26
CA MET A 105 11.10 -0.46 13.21
C MET A 105 12.36 -1.22 13.65
N ARG A 106 13.32 -0.54 14.29
CA ARG A 106 14.57 -1.14 14.78
C ARG A 106 14.36 -2.10 15.95
N ALA A 107 13.33 -1.85 16.78
CA ALA A 107 12.98 -2.70 17.90
C ALA A 107 12.21 -3.97 17.48
N SER A 108 11.52 -3.91 16.32
CA SER A 108 10.73 -5.03 15.80
C SER A 108 11.54 -6.15 15.10
N GLY A 109 12.85 -5.98 14.89
CA GLY A 109 13.75 -7.01 14.32
C GLY A 109 13.92 -6.94 12.81
#